data_AF-A0A3M6JUL6-F1
#
_entry.id   AF-A0A3M6JUL6-F1
#
_cell.length_a   1.000
_cell.length_b   1.000
_cell.length_c   1.000
_cell.angle_alpha   90.00
_cell.angle_beta   90.00
_cell.angle_gamma   90.00
#
_symmetry.space_group_name_H-M   'P 1'
#
loop_
_entity.id
_entity.type
_entity.pdbx_description
1 polymer ?
#
loop_
_entity_poly.entity_id
_entity_poly.type
_entity_poly.pdbx_seq_one_letter_code
_entity_poly.pdbx_strand_id
1 'polypeptide(L)'
;MAKKDRMRYWKITSEEMSNFNYDDTKLLNWEIKCVREPEDEAHFIGVFMYRNGTAYDYESVKGICYFHNNIDRKELPEITKFLQGKFNGKEMEKGDRIFLKDSDEIYSSKDIGALAK
;
A
#
# COMPACT_ATOMS: atom_id res chain seq x y z
N MET A 1 -6.21 -5.86 28.84
CA MET A 1 -5.88 -5.18 27.58
C MET A 1 -7.16 -4.61 27.00
N ALA A 2 -7.21 -3.32 26.68
CA ALA A 2 -8.40 -2.68 26.13
C ALA A 2 -8.81 -3.36 24.81
N LYS A 3 -10.07 -3.77 24.69
CA LYS A 3 -10.67 -4.27 23.46
C LYS A 3 -10.66 -3.14 22.43
N LYS A 4 -9.77 -3.22 21.43
CA LYS A 4 -9.64 -2.26 20.34
C LYS A 4 -10.74 -2.48 19.28
N ASP A 5 -12.01 -2.49 19.71
CA ASP A 5 -13.12 -3.05 18.92
C ASP A 5 -13.53 -2.21 17.69
N ARG A 6 -12.98 -1.00 17.51
CA ARG A 6 -13.08 -0.22 16.27
C ARG A 6 -12.10 0.94 16.27
N MET A 7 -11.16 0.92 15.34
CA MET A 7 -10.12 1.93 15.24
C MET A 7 -10.01 2.41 13.80
N ARG A 8 -10.12 3.74 13.61
CA ARG A 8 -10.32 4.35 12.28
C ARG A 8 -9.02 4.76 11.58
N TYR A 9 -8.02 5.24 12.31
CA TYR A 9 -6.75 5.70 11.74
C TYR A 9 -5.61 5.53 12.74
N TRP A 10 -4.51 4.89 12.31
CA TRP A 10 -3.31 4.65 13.09
C TRP A 10 -2.10 4.97 12.23
N LYS A 11 -1.21 5.84 12.70
CA LYS A 11 0.17 5.92 12.19
C LYS A 11 0.99 5.00 13.09
N ILE A 12 1.48 3.91 12.52
CA ILE A 12 2.23 2.87 13.23
C ILE A 12 3.49 2.55 12.47
N THR A 13 4.55 2.22 13.20
CA THR A 13 5.81 1.80 12.59
C THR A 13 5.70 0.36 12.07
N SER A 14 6.63 -0.05 11.20
CA SER A 14 6.70 -1.43 10.71
C SER A 14 6.89 -2.45 11.85
N GLU A 15 7.62 -2.08 12.90
CA GLU A 15 7.83 -2.91 14.09
C GLU A 15 6.56 -3.07 14.93
N GLU A 16 5.79 -1.98 15.11
CA GLU A 16 4.50 -2.01 15.80
C GLU A 16 3.48 -2.83 14.99
N MET A 17 3.44 -2.62 13.68
CA MET A 17 2.56 -3.36 12.74
C MET A 17 2.82 -4.86 12.83
N SER A 18 4.08 -5.29 12.88
CA SER A 18 4.46 -6.71 12.96
C SER A 18 3.93 -7.42 14.21
N ASN A 19 3.71 -6.67 15.30
CA ASN A 19 3.17 -7.18 16.56
C ASN A 19 1.69 -6.83 16.76
N PHE A 20 1.08 -6.11 15.81
CA PHE A 20 -0.28 -5.65 15.93
C PHE A 20 -1.25 -6.82 15.70
N ASN A 21 -2.25 -6.96 16.56
CA ASN A 21 -3.24 -8.01 16.47
C ASN A 21 -4.63 -7.41 16.22
N TYR A 22 -5.23 -7.79 15.10
CA TYR A 22 -6.58 -7.42 14.69
C TYR A 22 -7.16 -8.54 13.83
N ASP A 23 -8.48 -8.49 13.66
CA ASP A 23 -9.20 -9.34 12.72
C ASP A 23 -8.99 -8.83 11.29
N ASP A 24 -8.10 -9.49 10.54
CA ASP A 24 -7.72 -9.12 9.18
C ASP A 24 -8.91 -9.09 8.22
N THR A 25 -9.93 -9.93 8.44
CA THR A 25 -11.17 -9.96 7.66
C THR A 25 -11.95 -8.64 7.73
N LYS A 26 -11.70 -7.84 8.78
CA LYS A 26 -12.34 -6.53 8.98
C LYS A 26 -11.51 -5.36 8.47
N LEU A 27 -10.26 -5.57 8.02
CA LEU A 27 -9.44 -4.50 7.50
C LEU A 27 -9.93 -4.09 6.10
N LEU A 28 -10.41 -2.84 6.00
CA LEU A 28 -10.94 -2.30 4.75
C LEU A 28 -9.86 -1.78 3.82
N ASN A 29 -8.82 -1.18 4.39
CA ASN A 29 -7.68 -0.65 3.67
C ASN A 29 -6.46 -0.49 4.58
N TRP A 30 -5.30 -0.39 3.95
CA TRP A 30 -4.05 0.05 4.59
C TRP A 30 -3.22 0.85 3.59
N GLU A 31 -2.32 1.67 4.10
CA GLU A 31 -1.32 2.40 3.31
C GLU A 31 0.07 2.30 3.96
N ILE A 32 1.11 2.26 3.14
CA ILE A 32 2.50 2.44 3.56
C ILE A 32 3.01 3.68 2.83
N LYS A 33 3.37 4.72 3.58
CA LYS A 33 3.89 5.97 3.02
C LYS A 33 5.41 6.03 3.18
N CYS A 34 6.12 5.95 2.07
CA CYS A 34 7.57 6.12 1.99
C CYS A 34 7.88 7.56 1.62
N VAL A 35 8.28 8.39 2.59
CA VAL A 35 8.68 9.79 2.38
C VAL A 35 10.20 9.86 2.26
N ARG A 36 10.72 10.61 1.29
CA ARG A 36 12.16 10.91 1.15
C ARG A 36 12.43 12.32 1.68
N GLU A 37 13.58 12.49 2.30
CA GLU A 37 14.09 13.81 2.68
C GLU A 37 14.62 14.56 1.44
N PRO A 38 14.51 15.89 1.41
CA PRO A 38 13.87 16.74 2.41
C PRO A 38 12.33 16.76 2.26
N GLU A 39 11.60 16.81 3.38
CA GLU A 39 10.13 16.62 3.39
C GLU A 39 9.35 17.71 2.63
N ASP A 40 9.92 18.92 2.52
CA ASP A 40 9.33 20.08 1.83
C ASP A 40 9.29 19.91 0.30
N GLU A 41 10.11 19.03 -0.27
CA GLU A 41 10.05 18.65 -1.68
C GLU A 41 8.96 17.62 -1.97
N ALA A 42 8.28 17.10 -0.93
CA ALA A 42 7.16 16.17 -1.03
C ALA A 42 7.45 14.93 -1.90
N HIS A 43 8.70 14.45 -1.92
CA HIS A 43 9.09 13.21 -2.56
C HIS A 43 8.52 12.02 -1.79
N PHE A 44 7.48 11.36 -2.30
CA PHE A 44 6.94 10.18 -1.64
C PHE A 44 6.34 9.14 -2.59
N ILE A 45 6.30 7.91 -2.09
CA ILE A 45 5.57 6.79 -2.67
C ILE A 45 4.62 6.26 -1.61
N GLY A 46 3.33 6.24 -1.89
CA GLY A 46 2.32 5.61 -1.05
C GLY A 46 1.85 4.31 -1.68
N VAL A 47 2.04 3.18 -1.01
CA VAL A 47 1.51 1.87 -1.43
C VAL A 47 0.21 1.63 -0.69
N PHE A 48 -0.84 1.22 -1.39
CA PHE A 48 -2.19 1.08 -0.87
C PHE A 48 -2.78 -0.26 -1.24
N MET A 49 -3.66 -0.74 -0.37
CA MET A 49 -4.60 -1.79 -0.68
C MET A 49 -5.98 -1.42 -0.17
N TYR A 50 -6.99 -1.65 -1.02
CA TYR A 50 -8.39 -1.48 -0.68
C TYR A 50 -9.12 -2.80 -0.88
N ARG A 51 -9.82 -3.27 0.15
CA ARG A 51 -10.57 -4.53 0.11
C ARG A 51 -11.61 -4.59 -0.99
N ASN A 52 -12.21 -3.45 -1.33
CA ASN A 52 -13.19 -3.36 -2.41
C ASN A 52 -12.58 -2.86 -3.73
N GLY A 53 -11.25 -2.85 -3.82
CA GLY A 53 -10.50 -2.38 -4.98
C GLY A 53 -10.30 -0.86 -4.99
N THR A 54 -9.33 -0.44 -5.80
CA THR A 54 -8.97 0.96 -6.02
C THR A 54 -9.77 1.49 -7.20
N ALA A 55 -10.33 2.70 -7.06
CA ALA A 55 -11.12 3.33 -8.11
C ALA A 55 -10.28 3.62 -9.37
N TYR A 56 -10.70 3.03 -10.48
CA TYR A 56 -10.20 3.22 -11.83
C TYR A 56 -11.38 3.65 -12.74
N ASP A 57 -11.59 4.97 -12.86
CA ASP A 57 -12.79 5.53 -13.50
C ASP A 57 -14.07 5.05 -12.79
N TYR A 58 -14.97 4.39 -13.52
CA TYR A 58 -16.22 3.84 -13.02
C TYR A 58 -16.09 2.39 -12.55
N GLU A 59 -14.88 1.83 -12.57
CA GLU A 59 -14.58 0.47 -12.15
C GLU A 59 -13.68 0.45 -10.91
N SER A 60 -13.73 -0.67 -10.18
CA SER A 60 -12.82 -0.93 -9.06
C SER A 60 -11.83 -2.02 -9.47
N VAL A 61 -10.53 -1.71 -9.39
CA VAL A 61 -9.45 -2.64 -9.68
C VAL A 61 -8.98 -3.29 -8.39
N LYS A 62 -9.01 -4.63 -8.33
CA LYS A 62 -8.45 -5.40 -7.21
C LYS A 62 -6.94 -5.50 -7.30
N GLY A 63 -6.31 -5.63 -6.14
CA GLY A 63 -4.85 -5.68 -5.97
C GLY A 63 -4.26 -4.41 -5.39
N ILE A 64 -2.94 -4.42 -5.26
CA ILE A 64 -2.13 -3.31 -4.75
C ILE A 64 -2.10 -2.18 -5.79
N CYS A 65 -2.13 -0.95 -5.33
CA CYS A 65 -1.75 0.20 -6.12
C CYS A 65 -0.74 1.05 -5.37
N TYR A 66 0.01 1.86 -6.09
CA TYR A 66 0.81 2.90 -5.47
C TYR A 66 0.66 4.24 -6.19
N PHE A 67 0.83 5.29 -5.40
CA PHE A 67 0.82 6.67 -5.83
C PHE A 67 2.22 7.21 -5.63
N HIS A 68 2.70 8.01 -6.55
CA HIS A 68 4.00 8.67 -6.43
C HIS A 68 3.84 10.18 -6.56
N ASN A 69 4.68 10.93 -5.86
CA ASN A 69 4.75 12.38 -5.99
C ASN A 69 6.21 12.82 -6.12
N ASN A 70 6.48 13.63 -7.13
CA ASN A 70 7.82 14.16 -7.46
C ASN A 70 8.93 13.11 -7.69
N ILE A 71 8.59 11.82 -7.85
CA ILE A 71 9.57 10.76 -8.14
C ILE A 71 9.91 10.74 -9.65
N ASP A 72 11.19 10.54 -10.00
CA ASP A 72 11.60 10.39 -11.41
C ASP A 72 10.93 9.14 -12.01
N ARG A 73 10.32 9.31 -13.18
CA ARG A 73 9.67 8.23 -13.93
C ARG A 73 10.58 7.02 -14.18
N LYS A 74 11.89 7.20 -14.20
CA LYS A 74 12.88 6.12 -14.36
C LYS A 74 12.96 5.18 -13.16
N GLU A 75 12.54 5.63 -11.97
CA GLU A 75 12.53 4.82 -10.75
C GLU A 75 11.28 3.93 -10.67
N LEU A 76 10.18 4.35 -11.30
CA LEU A 76 8.90 3.66 -11.23
C LEU A 76 8.98 2.19 -11.68
N PRO A 77 9.65 1.82 -12.78
CA PRO A 77 9.73 0.42 -13.20
C PRO A 77 10.42 -0.50 -12.18
N GLU A 78 11.37 0.01 -11.39
CA GLU A 78 12.04 -0.77 -10.34
C GLU A 78 11.09 -1.04 -9.18
N ILE A 79 10.33 -0.02 -8.77
CA ILE A 79 9.29 -0.13 -7.74
C ILE A 79 8.18 -1.09 -8.17
N THR A 80 7.68 -0.94 -9.42
CA THR A 80 6.69 -1.85 -9.99
C THR A 80 7.20 -3.29 -9.98
N LYS A 81 8.42 -3.53 -10.47
CA LYS A 81 9.01 -4.88 -10.51
C LYS A 81 9.18 -5.48 -9.11
N PHE A 82 9.59 -4.68 -8.13
CA PHE A 82 9.70 -5.12 -6.74
C PHE A 82 8.34 -5.58 -6.20
N LEU A 83 7.29 -4.79 -6.40
CA LEU A 83 5.94 -5.15 -5.96
C LEU A 83 5.37 -6.36 -6.73
N GLN A 84 5.56 -6.42 -8.05
CA GLN A 84 5.16 -7.58 -8.87
C GLN A 84 5.90 -8.86 -8.46
N GLY A 85 7.18 -8.76 -8.11
CA GLY A 85 7.96 -9.91 -7.64
C GLY A 85 7.46 -10.48 -6.30
N LYS A 86 6.77 -9.66 -5.49
CA LYS A 86 6.17 -10.07 -4.20
C LYS A 86 4.72 -10.52 -4.33
N PHE A 87 3.93 -9.85 -5.16
CA PHE A 87 2.46 -9.97 -5.17
C PHE A 87 1.87 -10.26 -6.55
N ASN A 88 2.69 -10.50 -7.57
CA ASN A 88 2.25 -10.70 -8.94
C ASN A 88 1.43 -9.50 -9.47
N GLY A 89 0.48 -9.75 -10.37
CA GLY A 89 -0.42 -8.77 -10.92
C GLY A 89 0.08 -8.07 -12.19
N LYS A 90 -0.89 -7.57 -12.96
CA LYS A 90 -0.64 -6.87 -14.22
C LYS A 90 -0.51 -5.38 -13.98
N GLU A 91 0.61 -4.81 -14.41
CA GLU A 91 0.84 -3.37 -14.37
C GLU A 91 -0.18 -2.60 -15.23
N MET A 92 -0.77 -1.56 -14.65
CA MET A 92 -1.60 -0.56 -15.32
C MET A 92 -1.27 0.83 -14.75
N GLU A 93 -1.08 1.84 -15.60
CA GLU A 93 -0.77 3.22 -15.20
C GLU A 93 -1.96 4.15 -15.46
N LYS A 94 -2.21 5.11 -14.56
CA LYS A 94 -3.18 6.18 -14.75
C LYS A 94 -2.81 7.45 -13.99
N GLY A 95 -2.25 8.42 -14.71
CA GLY A 95 -1.70 9.64 -14.09
C GLY A 95 -0.56 9.26 -13.15
N ASP A 96 -0.60 9.74 -11.92
CA ASP A 96 0.42 9.45 -10.90
C ASP A 96 0.14 8.19 -10.07
N ARG A 97 -0.62 7.25 -10.66
CA ARG A 97 -1.04 5.99 -10.02
C ARG A 97 -0.62 4.81 -10.87
N ILE A 98 -0.05 3.82 -10.22
CA ILE A 98 0.27 2.52 -10.81
C ILE A 98 -0.49 1.45 -10.04
N PHE A 99 -1.12 0.54 -10.79
CA PHE A 99 -1.93 -0.55 -10.27
C PHE A 99 -1.27 -1.86 -10.65
N LEU A 100 -1.25 -2.80 -9.72
CA LEU A 100 -0.97 -4.20 -9.99
C LEU A 100 -2.30 -4.95 -9.98
N LYS A 101 -3.00 -4.89 -11.11
CA LYS A 101 -4.33 -5.49 -11.25
C LYS A 101 -4.25 -7.00 -11.00
N ASP A 102 -5.17 -7.49 -10.18
CA ASP A 102 -5.29 -8.90 -9.81
C ASP A 102 -4.01 -9.42 -9.10
N SER A 103 -3.26 -8.54 -8.42
CA SER A 103 -2.19 -8.93 -7.51
C SER A 103 -2.73 -9.55 -6.22
N ASP A 104 -1.87 -10.32 -5.56
CA ASP A 104 -2.14 -10.98 -4.29
C ASP A 104 -2.46 -9.95 -3.19
N GLU A 105 -3.60 -10.13 -2.53
CA GLU A 105 -4.07 -9.24 -1.48
C GLU A 105 -3.57 -9.70 -0.09
N ILE A 106 -2.73 -8.90 0.56
CA ILE A 106 -2.34 -9.04 1.96
C ILE A 106 -3.17 -8.16 2.92
N TYR A 107 -3.64 -8.77 4.00
CA TYR A 107 -4.35 -8.09 5.10
C TYR A 107 -3.80 -8.44 6.47
N SER A 108 -2.79 -9.31 6.55
CA SER A 108 -2.22 -9.70 7.83
C SER A 108 -1.28 -8.60 8.34
N SER A 109 -1.24 -8.45 9.66
CA SER A 109 -0.34 -7.48 10.31
C SER A 109 1.13 -7.74 10.00
N LYS A 110 1.50 -9.02 9.93
CA LYS A 110 2.87 -9.47 9.66
C LYS A 110 3.30 -9.14 8.23
N ASP A 111 2.44 -9.38 7.24
CA ASP A 111 2.78 -9.14 5.83
C ASP A 111 2.93 -7.63 5.56
N ILE A 112 2.02 -6.82 6.12
CA ILE A 112 2.08 -5.35 6.00
C ILE A 112 3.34 -4.83 6.69
N GLY A 113 3.64 -5.30 7.91
CA GLY A 113 4.85 -4.92 8.64
C GLY A 113 6.14 -5.32 7.91
N ALA A 114 6.16 -6.50 7.28
CA ALA A 114 7.29 -6.98 6.50
C ALA A 114 7.49 -6.22 5.17
N LEU A 115 6.41 -5.74 4.55
CA LEU A 115 6.49 -4.88 3.36
C LEU A 115 6.99 -3.47 3.69
N ALA A 116 6.64 -2.95 4.87
CA ALA A 116 6.98 -1.60 5.32
C ALA A 116 8.42 -1.46 5.87
N LYS A 117 9.26 -2.48 5.72
CA LYS A 117 10.63 -2.54 6.24
C LYS A 117 11.65 -2.49 5.11
#